data_AF-A0A7L1QP40-F1
#
_entry.id   AF-A0A7L1QP40-F1
#
_cell.length_a   1.000
_cell.length_b   1.000
_cell.length_c   1.000
_cell.angle_alpha   90.00
_cell.angle_beta   90.00
_cell.angle_gamma   90.00
#
_symmetry.space_group_name_H-M   'P 1'
#
loop_
_entity.id
_entity.type
_entity.pdbx_description
1 polymer ?
#
loop_
_entity_poly.entity_id
_entity_poly.type
_entity_poly.pdbx_seq_one_letter_code
_entity_poly.pdbx_strand_id
1 'polypeptide(L)'
;QVPEALLEQIRGSILQPIVDSLRQEGAAYVGVLQTGLMLTEEGVKILNFKCQFGDPQCQVILPLLKNDFYEVIQATIDGKLSSCMPAWWENRTAVCVVMASPGYPGDSEKGMEVTGLEQAQQLGLQVFHGGTALRDGRVVTSGGRVLSVTAVRQDLLEAVAEANRGVATIHFQGATFRRDIGQWGLRLLQQPLYVSTARFLLGSFGWFYFPQTQSVPCFYWAGGRSEGGGFAALFDLKASGYEDPILVSQTKGLGPKLQVAQVCKRHDTIGQDLVAMCVNDILAQGAEPLFLLTHFTCGKLDPEVLETIKEGIAEACRSAGCAFLGAEVTEAAPCAPGRCDLAGFAVGAVERGQRPPGLRRAEDGDALLGLGCASIPGSAFGVVRRILLTSSLHCSSPAPGTCGGTTLGDVLLTPGRMFSPALLPVLRSGHIKGFAPTAQGLLGGISRLLPEHLGAVLDALSWKVPEIFGWLYKEGNLSAEEMAQTFPCGLGAVLVVQKELAQHVLQDIQRQQEAWLIGRVVVPCHTAGSHIEVENLAEALQLSCPQQPQGDSSTESQPQAGRRKVKVAVLVSGAGRALPALIGSAQERGSSARLVLLISNRPGVPELRCAARAGIPTRVRTH
;
A
#
# COMPACT_ATOMS: atom_id res chain seq x y z
N GLN A 1 -3.42 4.33 -21.40
CA GLN A 1 -2.54 3.14 -21.40
C GLN A 1 -2.33 2.72 -19.95
N VAL A 2 -2.14 1.42 -19.68
CA VAL A 2 -1.74 0.95 -18.33
C VAL A 2 -0.29 1.38 -18.13
N PRO A 3 0.08 2.07 -17.04
CA PRO A 3 1.46 2.48 -16.80
C PRO A 3 2.41 1.28 -16.78
N GLU A 4 3.63 1.44 -17.30
CA GLU A 4 4.63 0.36 -17.34
C GLU A 4 4.91 -0.23 -15.96
N ALA A 5 4.98 0.62 -14.93
CA ALA A 5 5.12 0.20 -13.54
C ALA A 5 3.98 -0.71 -13.06
N LEU A 6 2.75 -0.46 -13.53
CA LEU A 6 1.59 -1.29 -13.19
C LEU A 6 1.61 -2.62 -13.96
N LEU A 7 2.12 -2.64 -15.20
CA LEU A 7 2.34 -3.88 -15.95
C LEU A 7 3.40 -4.76 -15.28
N GLU A 8 4.51 -4.17 -14.83
CA GLU A 8 5.54 -4.90 -14.08
C GLU A 8 5.04 -5.39 -12.73
N GLN A 9 4.22 -4.59 -12.03
CA GLN A 9 3.53 -5.05 -10.84
C GLN A 9 2.64 -6.26 -11.12
N ILE A 10 1.81 -6.21 -12.17
CA ILE A 10 0.94 -7.34 -12.58
C ILE A 10 1.79 -8.58 -12.91
N ARG A 11 2.88 -8.39 -13.65
CA ARG A 11 3.81 -9.47 -14.00
C ARG A 11 4.39 -10.13 -12.75
N GLY A 12 4.99 -9.36 -11.85
CA GLY A 12 5.70 -9.88 -10.68
C GLY A 12 4.78 -10.39 -9.56
N SER A 13 3.60 -9.78 -9.38
CA SER A 13 2.70 -10.13 -8.26
C SER A 13 1.59 -11.12 -8.63
N ILE A 14 1.26 -11.24 -9.92
CA ILE A 14 0.14 -12.08 -10.37
C ILE A 14 0.61 -13.15 -11.35
N LEU A 15 1.21 -12.76 -12.48
CA LEU A 15 1.46 -13.71 -13.58
C LEU A 15 2.62 -14.67 -13.28
N GLN A 16 3.77 -14.14 -12.85
CA GLN A 16 4.97 -14.93 -12.58
C GLN A 16 4.77 -15.95 -11.44
N PRO A 17 4.18 -15.59 -10.28
CA PRO A 17 3.95 -16.55 -9.20
C PRO A 17 3.08 -17.75 -9.62
N ILE A 18 2.16 -17.56 -10.57
CA ILE A 18 1.30 -18.64 -11.07
C ILE A 18 2.11 -19.62 -11.92
N VAL A 19 2.94 -19.10 -12.81
CA VAL A 19 3.84 -19.95 -13.62
C VAL A 19 4.82 -20.71 -12.72
N ASP A 20 5.37 -20.04 -11.71
CA ASP A 20 6.28 -20.67 -10.75
C ASP A 20 5.57 -21.75 -9.91
N SER A 21 4.32 -21.50 -9.49
CA SER A 21 3.50 -22.48 -8.76
C SER A 21 3.18 -23.71 -9.62
N LEU A 22 2.77 -23.51 -10.87
CA LEU A 22 2.53 -24.62 -11.82
C LEU A 22 3.79 -25.47 -12.00
N ARG A 23 4.97 -24.83 -12.09
CA ARG A 23 6.26 -25.52 -12.17
C ARG A 23 6.56 -26.30 -10.88
N GLN A 24 6.37 -25.70 -9.71
CA GLN A 24 6.61 -26.35 -8.41
C GLN A 24 5.70 -27.57 -8.19
N GLU A 25 4.46 -27.50 -8.67
CA GLU A 25 3.48 -28.60 -8.59
C GLU A 25 3.69 -29.67 -9.67
N GLY A 26 4.64 -29.48 -10.60
CA GLY A 26 4.85 -30.39 -11.72
C GLY A 26 3.70 -30.37 -12.74
N ALA A 27 2.85 -29.34 -12.72
CA ALA A 27 1.71 -29.20 -13.60
C ALA A 27 2.14 -28.54 -14.93
N ALA A 28 2.48 -29.37 -15.92
CA ALA A 28 2.81 -28.90 -17.26
C ALA A 28 1.56 -28.30 -17.93
N TYR A 29 1.63 -27.00 -18.28
CA TYR A 29 0.57 -26.31 -19.01
C TYR A 29 1.06 -25.93 -20.41
N VAL A 30 0.30 -26.33 -21.43
CA VAL A 30 0.56 -26.02 -22.84
C VAL A 30 -0.68 -25.34 -23.40
N GLY A 31 -0.57 -24.05 -23.72
CA GLY A 31 -1.68 -23.26 -24.25
C GLY A 31 -1.61 -21.79 -23.88
N VAL A 32 -2.73 -21.08 -24.09
CA VAL A 32 -2.87 -19.65 -23.78
C VAL A 32 -3.63 -19.47 -22.47
N LEU A 33 -2.93 -18.94 -21.46
CA LEU A 33 -3.52 -18.55 -20.19
C LEU A 33 -3.86 -17.06 -20.19
N GLN A 34 -5.15 -16.75 -20.27
CA GLN A 34 -5.65 -15.38 -20.23
C GLN A 34 -6.07 -14.99 -18.81
N THR A 35 -5.59 -13.86 -18.33
CA THR A 35 -5.93 -13.33 -17.00
C THR A 35 -6.95 -12.19 -17.11
N GLY A 36 -8.12 -12.37 -16.49
CA GLY A 36 -9.08 -11.31 -16.26
C GLY A 36 -8.70 -10.53 -15.01
N LEU A 37 -8.42 -9.24 -15.16
CA LEU A 37 -8.04 -8.34 -14.07
C LEU A 37 -9.06 -7.22 -13.91
N MET A 38 -9.22 -6.75 -12.67
CA MET A 38 -9.98 -5.55 -12.34
C MET A 38 -9.06 -4.58 -11.62
N LEU A 39 -9.00 -3.34 -12.12
CA LEU A 39 -8.33 -2.25 -11.41
C LEU A 39 -9.33 -1.68 -10.40
N THR A 40 -9.01 -1.77 -9.11
CA THR A 40 -9.80 -1.17 -8.04
C THR A 40 -8.96 -0.13 -7.29
N GLU A 41 -9.61 0.67 -6.43
CA GLU A 41 -8.93 1.65 -5.57
C GLU A 41 -7.90 1.01 -4.61
N GLU A 42 -8.07 -0.28 -4.31
CA GLU A 42 -7.17 -1.07 -3.47
C GLU A 42 -6.05 -1.76 -4.25
N GLY A 43 -5.96 -1.54 -5.57
CA GLY A 43 -4.99 -2.17 -6.46
C GLY A 43 -5.60 -3.17 -7.44
N VAL A 44 -4.74 -3.99 -8.06
CA VAL A 44 -5.18 -4.97 -9.07
C VAL A 44 -5.79 -6.19 -8.39
N LYS A 45 -7.02 -6.54 -8.75
CA LYS A 45 -7.69 -7.76 -8.32
C LYS A 45 -7.83 -8.73 -9.49
N ILE A 46 -7.66 -10.02 -9.20
CA ILE A 46 -7.86 -11.09 -10.19
C ILE A 46 -9.35 -11.42 -10.25
N LEU A 47 -9.94 -11.36 -11.45
CA LEU A 47 -11.31 -11.78 -11.70
C LEU A 47 -11.38 -13.26 -12.09
N ASN A 48 -10.54 -13.69 -13.03
CA ASN A 48 -10.49 -15.08 -13.49
C ASN A 48 -9.21 -15.39 -14.25
N PHE A 49 -8.95 -16.69 -14.43
CA PHE A 49 -8.05 -17.22 -15.45
C PHE A 49 -8.87 -18.03 -16.45
N LYS A 50 -8.55 -17.89 -17.73
CA LYS A 50 -9.17 -18.67 -18.80
C LYS A 50 -8.09 -19.35 -19.63
N CYS A 51 -8.22 -20.66 -19.79
CA CYS A 51 -7.33 -21.47 -20.63
C CYS A 51 -7.83 -21.46 -22.08
N GLN A 52 -8.05 -20.28 -22.65
CA GLN A 52 -8.55 -20.12 -24.01
C GLN A 52 -7.96 -18.87 -24.64
N PHE A 53 -7.89 -18.86 -25.96
CA PHE A 53 -7.61 -17.65 -26.72
C PHE A 53 -8.88 -17.20 -27.46
N GLY A 54 -9.83 -16.67 -26.68
CA GLY A 54 -11.22 -16.46 -27.10
C GLY A 54 -11.50 -15.10 -27.74
N ASP A 55 -12.73 -14.97 -28.25
CA ASP A 55 -13.24 -13.73 -28.86
C ASP A 55 -13.87 -12.77 -27.82
N PRO A 56 -13.74 -11.44 -27.99
CA PRO A 56 -13.07 -10.76 -29.11
C PRO A 56 -11.57 -10.49 -28.88
N GLN A 57 -10.96 -10.91 -27.77
CA GLN A 57 -9.57 -10.58 -27.44
C GLN A 57 -8.58 -11.08 -28.51
N CYS A 58 -8.77 -12.33 -28.94
CA CYS A 58 -8.00 -12.95 -30.02
C CYS A 58 -8.14 -12.17 -31.34
N GLN A 59 -9.34 -11.69 -31.66
CA GLN A 59 -9.63 -10.94 -32.89
C GLN A 59 -8.96 -9.55 -32.91
N VAL A 60 -8.62 -8.99 -31.74
CA VAL A 60 -7.86 -7.73 -31.63
C VAL A 60 -6.35 -7.98 -31.65
N ILE A 61 -5.90 -9.03 -30.97
CA ILE A 61 -4.48 -9.27 -30.73
C ILE A 61 -3.80 -9.95 -31.94
N LEU A 62 -4.42 -10.99 -32.51
CA LEU A 62 -3.81 -11.74 -33.62
C LEU A 62 -3.43 -10.90 -34.84
N PRO A 63 -4.23 -9.91 -35.27
CA PRO A 63 -3.85 -9.05 -36.39
C PRO A 63 -2.57 -8.23 -36.17
N LEU A 64 -2.11 -8.11 -34.92
CA LEU A 64 -0.86 -7.44 -34.57
C LEU A 64 0.33 -8.42 -34.48
N LEU A 65 0.10 -9.73 -34.59
CA LEU A 65 1.16 -10.74 -34.55
C LEU A 65 2.00 -10.66 -35.84
N LYS A 66 3.33 -10.62 -35.69
CA LYS A 66 4.29 -10.64 -36.81
C LYS A 66 4.57 -12.06 -37.29
N ASN A 67 4.66 -13.00 -36.35
CA ASN A 67 4.90 -14.41 -36.66
C ASN A 67 3.67 -15.07 -37.26
N ASP A 68 3.87 -16.19 -37.94
CA ASP A 68 2.76 -17.08 -38.26
C ASP A 68 2.21 -17.68 -36.94
N PHE A 69 0.90 -17.54 -36.74
CA PHE A 69 0.24 -18.06 -35.55
C PHE A 69 0.37 -19.59 -35.45
N TYR A 70 0.35 -20.30 -36.57
CA TYR A 70 0.55 -21.75 -36.61
C TYR A 70 1.92 -22.14 -36.05
N GLU A 71 2.98 -21.46 -36.47
CA GLU A 71 4.35 -21.72 -35.99
C GLU A 71 4.48 -21.49 -34.48
N VAL A 72 3.88 -20.42 -33.96
CA VAL A 72 3.88 -20.12 -32.53
C VAL A 72 3.16 -21.22 -31.73
N ILE A 73 2.01 -21.67 -32.19
CA ILE A 73 1.25 -22.73 -31.52
C ILE A 73 1.97 -24.08 -31.63
N GLN A 74 2.54 -24.40 -32.79
CA GLN A 74 3.33 -25.61 -32.99
C GLN A 74 4.56 -25.62 -32.06
N ALA A 75 5.31 -24.51 -31.99
CA ALA A 75 6.42 -24.36 -31.05
C ALA A 75 5.98 -24.45 -29.58
N THR A 76 4.76 -23.97 -29.25
CA THR A 76 4.19 -24.13 -27.91
C THR A 76 3.91 -25.58 -27.57
N ILE A 77 3.31 -26.34 -28.51
CA ILE A 77 3.03 -27.77 -28.36
C ILE A 77 4.33 -28.58 -28.23
N ASP A 78 5.35 -28.23 -29.01
CA ASP A 78 6.64 -28.92 -29.02
C ASP A 78 7.55 -28.54 -27.84
N GLY A 79 7.10 -27.64 -26.94
CA GLY A 79 7.89 -27.14 -25.81
C GLY A 79 9.08 -26.28 -26.20
N LYS A 80 9.07 -25.71 -27.41
CA LYS A 80 10.15 -24.91 -28.01
C LYS A 80 9.79 -23.44 -28.18
N LEU A 81 8.78 -22.94 -27.45
CA LEU A 81 8.30 -21.55 -27.58
C LEU A 81 9.40 -20.49 -27.42
N SER A 82 10.41 -20.74 -26.59
CA SER A 82 11.57 -19.84 -26.43
C SER A 82 12.35 -19.60 -27.72
N SER A 83 12.28 -20.52 -28.69
CA SER A 83 12.90 -20.39 -30.02
C SER A 83 12.01 -19.67 -31.05
N CYS A 84 10.72 -19.50 -30.75
CA CYS A 84 9.74 -18.84 -31.61
C CYS A 84 8.81 -17.95 -30.76
N MET A 85 9.40 -16.97 -30.07
CA MET A 85 8.64 -16.05 -29.22
C MET A 85 7.69 -15.17 -30.06
N PRO A 86 6.43 -14.98 -29.64
CA PRO A 86 5.50 -14.09 -30.33
C PRO A 86 6.02 -12.65 -30.35
N ALA A 87 6.17 -12.10 -31.55
CA ALA A 87 6.54 -10.72 -31.81
C ALA A 87 5.34 -9.93 -32.35
N TRP A 88 5.21 -8.69 -31.91
CA TRP A 88 4.04 -7.84 -32.23
C TRP A 88 4.46 -6.59 -33.01
N TRP A 89 3.55 -6.05 -33.81
CA TRP A 89 3.69 -4.72 -34.41
C TRP A 89 3.49 -3.64 -33.33
N GLU A 90 4.54 -2.88 -33.03
CA GLU A 90 4.52 -1.84 -31.98
C GLU A 90 4.00 -0.48 -32.50
N ASN A 91 4.07 -0.26 -33.81
CA ASN A 91 3.64 0.96 -34.50
C ASN A 91 2.23 0.83 -35.12
N ARG A 92 1.42 -0.10 -34.60
CA ARG A 92 0.08 -0.36 -35.09
C ARG A 92 -0.89 -0.51 -33.93
N THR A 93 -2.11 -0.05 -34.14
CA THR A 93 -3.22 -0.18 -33.21
C THR A 93 -4.34 -0.98 -33.86
N ALA A 94 -4.91 -1.94 -33.12
CA ALA A 94 -6.05 -2.73 -33.55
C ALA A 94 -7.30 -2.38 -32.74
N VAL A 95 -8.43 -2.20 -33.43
CA VAL A 95 -9.75 -1.99 -32.83
C VAL A 95 -10.74 -2.96 -33.45
N CYS A 96 -11.43 -3.72 -32.62
CA CYS A 96 -12.44 -4.69 -33.05
C CYS A 96 -13.81 -4.29 -32.48
N VAL A 97 -14.83 -4.22 -33.36
CA VAL A 97 -16.21 -3.93 -32.98
C VAL A 97 -17.08 -5.14 -33.33
N VAL A 98 -17.81 -5.63 -32.33
CA VAL A 98 -18.72 -6.78 -32.47
C VAL A 98 -20.11 -6.30 -32.84
N MET A 99 -20.71 -6.92 -33.84
CA MET A 99 -22.11 -6.76 -34.23
C MET A 99 -22.94 -7.93 -33.69
N ALA A 100 -24.06 -7.61 -33.06
CA ALA A 100 -24.94 -8.57 -32.39
C ALA A 100 -26.37 -8.54 -32.93
N SER A 101 -27.03 -9.69 -32.90
CA SER A 101 -28.47 -9.83 -33.18
C SER A 101 -29.31 -9.17 -32.09
N PRO A 102 -30.53 -8.70 -32.43
CA PRO A 102 -31.55 -8.36 -31.44
C PRO A 102 -31.72 -9.44 -30.38
N GLY A 103 -31.90 -9.02 -29.13
CA GLY A 103 -32.12 -9.92 -28.00
C GLY A 103 -30.85 -10.43 -27.31
N TYR A 104 -29.65 -10.24 -27.87
CA TYR A 104 -28.38 -10.57 -27.20
C TYR A 104 -28.17 -9.73 -25.92
N PRO A 105 -27.75 -10.31 -24.78
CA PRO A 105 -27.23 -11.67 -24.57
C PRO A 105 -28.28 -12.77 -24.29
N GLY A 106 -29.58 -12.45 -24.31
CA GLY A 106 -30.68 -13.40 -24.18
C GLY A 106 -31.03 -14.13 -25.48
N ASP A 107 -32.32 -14.39 -25.71
CA ASP A 107 -32.80 -15.11 -26.89
C ASP A 107 -32.60 -14.25 -28.15
N SER A 108 -31.63 -14.65 -28.96
CA SER A 108 -31.21 -13.90 -30.14
C SER A 108 -31.94 -14.37 -31.40
N GLU A 109 -32.45 -13.43 -32.19
CA GLU A 109 -33.07 -13.72 -33.47
C GLU A 109 -32.05 -14.24 -34.51
N LYS A 110 -32.48 -15.19 -35.35
CA LYS A 110 -31.65 -15.92 -36.33
C LYS A 110 -32.30 -15.91 -37.71
N GLY A 111 -31.51 -16.15 -38.74
CA GLY A 111 -31.97 -16.31 -40.12
C GLY A 111 -32.03 -15.01 -40.92
N MET A 112 -31.56 -13.89 -40.37
CA MET A 112 -31.54 -12.60 -41.05
C MET A 112 -30.35 -12.53 -42.00
N GLU A 113 -30.56 -12.08 -43.24
CA GLU A 113 -29.50 -11.94 -44.24
C GLU A 113 -28.50 -10.85 -43.83
N VAL A 114 -27.21 -11.16 -43.95
CA VAL A 114 -26.08 -10.26 -43.71
C VAL A 114 -25.56 -9.78 -45.06
N THR A 115 -25.65 -8.48 -45.29
CA THR A 115 -25.18 -7.79 -46.49
C THR A 115 -24.04 -6.82 -46.16
N GLY A 116 -23.28 -6.37 -47.15
CA GLY A 116 -22.22 -5.37 -46.94
C GLY A 116 -20.80 -5.93 -46.66
N LEU A 117 -20.64 -7.25 -46.70
CA LEU A 117 -19.37 -7.93 -46.38
C LEU A 117 -18.26 -7.61 -47.39
N GLU A 118 -18.58 -7.57 -48.68
CA GLU A 118 -17.61 -7.24 -49.74
C GLU A 118 -17.10 -5.80 -49.63
N GLN A 119 -17.98 -4.86 -49.27
CA GLN A 119 -17.62 -3.46 -49.06
C GLN A 119 -16.66 -3.31 -47.88
N ALA A 120 -16.91 -4.01 -46.76
CA ALA A 120 -15.98 -4.03 -45.63
C ALA A 120 -14.60 -4.60 -46.01
N GLN A 121 -14.57 -5.65 -46.85
CA GLN A 121 -13.33 -6.23 -47.35
C GLN A 121 -12.57 -5.28 -48.29
N GLN A 122 -13.27 -4.52 -49.15
CA GLN A 122 -12.67 -3.49 -50.01
C GLN A 122 -12.02 -2.35 -49.21
N LEU A 123 -12.52 -2.05 -48.00
CA LEU A 123 -11.91 -1.10 -47.07
C LEU A 123 -10.66 -1.66 -46.36
N GLY A 124 -10.23 -2.88 -46.69
CA GLY A 124 -9.08 -3.54 -46.07
C GLY A 124 -9.30 -3.90 -44.61
N LEU A 125 -10.55 -4.16 -44.23
CA LEU A 125 -10.95 -4.54 -42.86
C LEU A 125 -11.09 -6.05 -42.75
N GLN A 126 -10.75 -6.59 -41.57
CA GLN A 126 -10.90 -8.02 -41.29
C GLN A 126 -12.27 -8.27 -40.66
N VAL A 127 -13.08 -9.12 -41.30
CA VAL A 127 -14.40 -9.52 -40.79
C VAL A 127 -14.33 -10.95 -40.27
N PHE A 128 -14.56 -11.11 -38.97
CA PHE A 128 -14.60 -12.41 -38.31
C PHE A 128 -16.04 -12.87 -38.14
N HIS A 129 -16.36 -14.03 -38.67
CA HIS A 129 -17.68 -14.66 -38.56
C HIS A 129 -17.80 -15.40 -37.22
N GLY A 130 -18.85 -15.11 -36.45
CA GLY A 130 -19.16 -15.78 -35.18
C GLY A 130 -20.44 -16.59 -35.28
N GLY A 131 -21.58 -15.94 -35.07
CA GLY A 131 -22.92 -16.48 -35.23
C GLY A 131 -23.48 -16.21 -36.62
N THR A 132 -22.80 -16.69 -37.67
CA THR A 132 -23.33 -16.69 -39.05
C THR A 132 -23.46 -18.12 -39.60
N ALA A 133 -24.32 -18.32 -40.58
CA ALA A 133 -24.41 -19.56 -41.35
C ALA A 133 -24.60 -19.24 -42.84
N LEU A 134 -24.20 -20.14 -43.72
CA LEU A 134 -24.49 -20.03 -45.15
C LEU A 134 -25.80 -20.78 -45.45
N ARG A 135 -26.78 -20.09 -46.04
CA ARG A 135 -28.04 -20.67 -46.53
C ARG A 135 -28.35 -20.14 -47.92
N ASP A 136 -28.56 -21.04 -48.87
CA ASP A 136 -28.88 -20.70 -50.27
C ASP A 136 -27.91 -19.68 -50.90
N GLY A 137 -26.61 -19.83 -50.59
CA GLY A 137 -25.55 -18.94 -51.07
C GLY A 137 -25.45 -17.58 -50.36
N ARG A 138 -26.31 -17.33 -49.36
CA ARG A 138 -26.33 -16.08 -48.58
C ARG A 138 -25.87 -16.31 -47.16
N VAL A 139 -25.19 -15.32 -46.59
CA VAL A 139 -24.78 -15.34 -45.19
C VAL A 139 -25.96 -14.87 -44.33
N VAL A 140 -26.36 -15.67 -43.34
CA VAL A 140 -27.46 -15.36 -42.42
C VAL A 140 -27.01 -15.41 -40.96
N THR A 141 -27.71 -14.71 -40.07
CA THR A 141 -27.46 -14.78 -38.62
C THR A 141 -27.82 -16.17 -38.05
N SER A 142 -27.01 -16.70 -37.13
CA SER A 142 -27.18 -18.02 -36.51
C SER A 142 -26.92 -18.03 -35.00
N GLY A 143 -26.49 -16.90 -34.43
CA GLY A 143 -26.23 -16.72 -33.00
C GLY A 143 -26.27 -15.25 -32.58
N GLY A 144 -26.04 -14.99 -31.29
CA GLY A 144 -26.18 -13.65 -30.72
C GLY A 144 -25.05 -12.67 -31.07
N ARG A 145 -23.79 -13.10 -30.98
CA ARG A 145 -22.64 -12.35 -31.53
C ARG A 145 -22.45 -12.79 -32.98
N VAL A 146 -22.92 -11.99 -33.93
CA VAL A 146 -23.02 -12.37 -35.35
C VAL A 146 -21.66 -12.35 -36.00
N LEU A 147 -20.97 -11.21 -35.95
CA LEU A 147 -19.66 -11.01 -36.55
C LEU A 147 -18.90 -9.88 -35.86
N SER A 148 -17.60 -9.79 -36.13
CA SER A 148 -16.75 -8.71 -35.64
C SER A 148 -15.95 -8.08 -36.76
N VAL A 149 -15.81 -6.76 -36.76
CA VAL A 149 -15.00 -6.03 -37.74
C VAL A 149 -13.78 -5.46 -37.02
N THR A 150 -12.59 -5.82 -37.52
CA THR A 150 -11.31 -5.36 -36.96
C THR A 150 -10.58 -4.47 -37.96
N ALA A 151 -10.18 -3.28 -37.48
CA ALA A 151 -9.30 -2.37 -38.19
C ALA A 151 -7.93 -2.32 -37.52
N VAL A 152 -6.88 -2.44 -38.32
CA VAL A 152 -5.49 -2.22 -37.89
C VAL A 152 -4.95 -1.00 -38.63
N ARG A 153 -4.57 0.04 -37.89
CA ARG A 153 -4.03 1.30 -38.42
C ARG A 153 -2.81 1.75 -37.61
N GLN A 154 -2.16 2.84 -38.00
CA GLN A 154 -0.96 3.32 -37.31
C GLN A 154 -1.29 3.83 -35.91
N ASP A 155 -2.38 4.58 -35.77
CA ASP A 155 -2.85 5.11 -34.50
C ASP A 155 -4.28 4.67 -34.12
N LEU A 156 -4.65 4.94 -32.87
CA LEU A 156 -5.94 4.55 -32.31
C LEU A 156 -7.11 5.32 -32.94
N LEU A 157 -6.92 6.58 -33.33
CA LEU A 157 -7.98 7.42 -33.87
C LEU A 157 -8.43 6.90 -35.23
N GLU A 158 -7.46 6.64 -36.11
CA GLU A 158 -7.71 6.01 -37.40
C GLU A 158 -8.33 4.62 -37.23
N ALA A 159 -7.79 3.78 -36.33
CA ALA A 159 -8.32 2.44 -36.12
C ALA A 159 -9.78 2.46 -35.63
N VAL A 160 -10.14 3.37 -34.71
CA VAL A 160 -11.53 3.54 -34.24
C VAL A 160 -12.45 4.04 -35.36
N ALA A 161 -12.02 5.03 -36.14
CA ALA A 161 -12.81 5.58 -37.24
C ALA A 161 -13.09 4.50 -38.30
N GLU A 162 -12.06 3.74 -38.68
CA GLU A 162 -12.12 2.71 -39.71
C GLU A 162 -12.95 1.49 -39.28
N ALA A 163 -12.82 1.06 -38.02
CA ALA A 163 -13.66 -0.02 -37.49
C ALA A 163 -15.15 0.39 -37.46
N ASN A 164 -15.45 1.62 -37.05
CA ASN A 164 -16.82 2.16 -37.09
C ASN A 164 -17.36 2.30 -38.52
N ARG A 165 -16.51 2.70 -39.47
CA ARG A 165 -16.87 2.74 -40.90
C ARG A 165 -17.22 1.36 -41.44
N GLY A 166 -16.45 0.33 -41.08
CA GLY A 166 -16.70 -1.05 -41.52
C GLY A 166 -17.97 -1.68 -40.94
N VAL A 167 -18.27 -1.47 -39.66
CA VAL A 167 -19.56 -1.94 -39.11
C VAL A 167 -20.75 -1.18 -39.67
N ALA A 168 -20.56 0.08 -40.11
CA ALA A 168 -21.61 0.85 -40.75
C ALA A 168 -21.93 0.41 -42.18
N THR A 169 -21.01 -0.30 -42.86
CA THR A 169 -21.28 -0.86 -44.20
C THR A 169 -21.99 -2.21 -44.15
N ILE A 170 -21.92 -2.93 -43.03
CA ILE A 170 -22.53 -4.26 -42.87
C ILE A 170 -23.94 -4.11 -42.29
N HIS A 171 -24.91 -4.82 -42.85
CA HIS A 171 -26.31 -4.71 -42.45
C HIS A 171 -26.98 -6.06 -42.31
N PHE A 172 -27.73 -6.21 -41.23
CA PHE A 172 -28.78 -7.22 -41.05
C PHE A 172 -29.86 -6.61 -40.15
N GLN A 173 -31.09 -7.14 -40.23
CA GLN A 173 -32.23 -6.58 -39.52
C GLN A 173 -31.97 -6.51 -38.01
N GLY A 174 -32.19 -5.33 -37.43
CA GLY A 174 -32.02 -5.10 -35.99
C GLY A 174 -30.57 -5.22 -35.47
N ALA A 175 -29.55 -5.15 -36.33
CA ALA A 175 -28.15 -5.19 -35.91
C ALA A 175 -27.83 -4.13 -34.84
N THR A 176 -27.19 -4.57 -33.76
CA THR A 176 -26.71 -3.69 -32.68
C THR A 176 -25.19 -3.77 -32.56
N PHE A 177 -24.55 -2.64 -32.36
CA PHE A 177 -23.12 -2.56 -32.06
C PHE A 177 -22.83 -1.31 -31.25
N ARG A 178 -21.72 -1.35 -30.51
CA ARG A 178 -21.26 -0.23 -29.69
C ARG A 178 -20.40 0.72 -30.50
N ARG A 179 -20.69 2.02 -30.42
CA ARG A 179 -19.93 3.10 -31.08
C ARG A 179 -18.84 3.70 -30.20
N ASP A 180 -18.85 3.36 -28.91
CA ASP A 180 -17.93 3.88 -27.91
C ASP A 180 -16.65 3.04 -27.75
N ILE A 181 -16.51 1.96 -28.53
CA ILE A 181 -15.32 1.11 -28.53
C ILE A 181 -14.11 1.94 -28.96
N GLY A 182 -13.06 1.93 -28.14
CA GLY A 182 -11.83 2.71 -28.34
C GLY A 182 -11.93 4.20 -27.94
N GLN A 183 -13.13 4.75 -27.74
CA GLN A 183 -13.30 6.17 -27.36
C GLN A 183 -12.71 6.52 -26.00
N TRP A 184 -12.69 5.58 -25.05
CA TRP A 184 -12.02 5.81 -23.76
C TRP A 184 -10.50 5.93 -23.92
N GLY A 185 -9.89 5.10 -24.78
CA GLY A 185 -8.48 5.22 -25.15
C GLY A 185 -8.19 6.54 -25.86
N LEU A 186 -9.09 6.98 -26.75
CA LEU A 186 -8.98 8.30 -27.39
C LEU A 186 -9.10 9.43 -26.38
N ARG A 187 -10.04 9.38 -25.43
CA ARG A 187 -10.13 10.39 -24.36
C ARG A 187 -8.88 10.45 -23.50
N LEU A 188 -8.16 9.34 -23.30
CA LEU A 188 -6.87 9.30 -22.62
C LEU A 188 -5.74 9.92 -23.45
N LEU A 189 -5.72 9.69 -24.76
CA LEU A 189 -4.71 10.23 -25.69
C LEU A 189 -4.97 11.70 -26.06
N GLN A 190 -6.23 12.10 -26.12
CA GLN A 190 -6.74 13.44 -26.37
C GLN A 190 -6.98 14.22 -25.10
N GLN A 191 -6.59 13.69 -23.92
CA GLN A 191 -6.41 14.58 -22.79
C GLN A 191 -5.44 15.65 -23.28
N PRO A 192 -5.81 16.94 -23.27
CA PRO A 192 -4.80 17.96 -23.43
C PRO A 192 -3.69 17.61 -22.44
N LEU A 193 -2.42 17.88 -22.81
CA LEU A 193 -1.38 18.02 -21.81
C LEU A 193 -1.89 19.06 -20.81
N TYR A 194 -2.64 18.59 -19.80
CA TYR A 194 -2.99 19.35 -18.65
C TYR A 194 -1.63 19.46 -18.00
N VAL A 195 -0.97 20.59 -18.22
CA VAL A 195 -0.07 21.12 -17.21
C VAL A 195 -0.93 21.07 -15.96
N SER A 196 -0.75 20.05 -15.12
CA SER A 196 -1.31 20.06 -13.79
C SER A 196 -0.60 21.21 -13.13
N THR A 197 -1.18 22.41 -13.24
CA THR A 197 -0.75 23.54 -12.46
C THR A 197 -1.17 23.14 -11.05
N ALA A 198 -0.25 22.45 -10.36
CA ALA A 198 -0.26 22.32 -8.92
C ALA A 198 -0.52 23.74 -8.43
N ARG A 199 -1.68 23.94 -7.79
CA ARG A 199 -2.00 25.25 -7.23
C ARG A 199 -1.17 25.36 -5.96
N PHE A 200 0.01 25.96 -6.10
CA PHE A 200 0.87 26.28 -4.97
C PHE A 200 0.26 27.46 -4.23
N LEU A 201 -0.23 27.20 -3.01
CA LEU A 201 -0.62 28.27 -2.10
C LEU A 201 0.58 28.55 -1.19
N LEU A 202 1.36 29.57 -1.52
CA LEU A 202 2.37 30.13 -0.63
C LEU A 202 1.64 30.86 0.51
N GLY A 203 1.52 30.20 1.66
CA GLY A 203 1.03 30.83 2.88
C GLY A 203 2.17 31.53 3.61
N SER A 204 2.43 32.79 3.30
CA SER A 204 3.29 33.65 4.13
C SER A 204 2.48 34.25 5.28
N PHE A 205 2.85 33.92 6.52
CA PHE A 205 2.38 34.60 7.74
C PHE A 205 3.58 34.67 8.71
N GLY A 206 3.91 35.76 9.41
CA GLY A 206 3.06 36.81 9.96
C GLY A 206 2.93 36.62 11.48
N TRP A 207 4.03 36.84 12.22
CA TRP A 207 4.17 37.05 13.69
C TRP A 207 3.36 36.19 14.68
N PHE A 208 4.05 35.44 15.57
CA PHE A 208 3.62 35.28 16.98
C PHE A 208 4.81 35.10 17.94
N TYR A 209 4.65 35.71 19.11
CA TYR A 209 5.58 35.95 20.21
C TYR A 209 6.26 34.69 20.79
N PHE A 210 7.54 34.84 21.16
CA PHE A 210 8.35 33.87 21.92
C PHE A 210 8.07 33.98 23.43
N PRO A 211 7.67 32.92 24.14
CA PRO A 211 7.95 32.79 25.58
C PRO A 211 9.37 32.27 25.78
N GLN A 212 10.14 33.07 26.51
CA GLN A 212 11.49 32.86 27.06
C GLN A 212 11.99 31.41 27.16
N THR A 213 13.04 31.07 26.40
CA THR A 213 14.35 30.60 26.90
C THR A 213 15.35 30.64 25.73
N GLN A 214 16.37 31.52 25.84
CA GLN A 214 17.45 31.76 24.88
C GLN A 214 17.03 31.98 23.40
N SER A 215 16.73 33.24 23.11
CA SER A 215 16.35 33.82 21.82
C SER A 215 17.40 33.61 20.71
N VAL A 216 17.01 32.95 19.62
CA VAL A 216 17.68 33.06 18.32
C VAL A 216 16.82 33.95 17.41
N PRO A 217 17.38 35.00 16.77
CA PRO A 217 16.64 35.79 15.80
C PRO A 217 16.51 35.02 14.48
N CYS A 218 15.35 34.41 14.25
CA CYS A 218 14.95 34.01 12.90
C CYS A 218 14.39 35.26 12.20
N PHE A 219 15.15 35.83 11.27
CA PHE A 219 14.73 37.03 10.55
C PHE A 219 13.74 36.67 9.45
N TYR A 220 12.46 36.93 9.70
CA TYR A 220 11.49 37.17 8.64
C TYR A 220 11.50 38.65 8.30
N TRP A 221 11.95 39.00 7.10
CA TRP A 221 11.71 40.33 6.55
C TRP A 221 10.21 40.45 6.19
N ALA A 222 9.41 41.04 7.08
CA ALA A 222 8.06 41.47 6.75
C ALA A 222 7.61 42.64 7.65
N GLY A 223 7.48 43.84 7.06
CA GLY A 223 6.84 44.97 7.75
C GLY A 223 7.25 46.37 7.31
N GLY A 224 7.14 46.70 6.02
CA GLY A 224 7.19 48.07 5.52
C GLY A 224 6.91 48.04 4.04
N ARG A 225 6.09 48.97 3.51
CA ARG A 225 5.93 49.11 2.06
C ARG A 225 7.31 49.10 1.39
N SER A 226 7.70 48.02 0.71
CA SER A 226 8.91 47.98 -0.10
C SER A 226 8.94 46.76 -1.02
N GLU A 227 9.09 47.05 -2.30
CA GLU A 227 10.04 46.44 -3.25
C GLU A 227 10.63 45.06 -2.85
N GLY A 228 9.98 43.97 -3.30
CA GLY A 228 10.59 42.63 -3.39
C GLY A 228 9.93 41.54 -2.52
N GLY A 229 9.00 40.77 -3.09
CA GLY A 229 8.41 39.59 -2.44
C GLY A 229 9.43 38.47 -2.17
N GLY A 230 9.39 37.85 -0.98
CA GLY A 230 10.38 36.86 -0.54
C GLY A 230 10.14 35.45 -1.07
N PHE A 231 11.19 34.80 -1.57
CA PHE A 231 11.18 33.45 -2.15
C PHE A 231 11.63 32.32 -1.18
N ALA A 232 12.29 32.66 -0.07
CA ALA A 232 12.88 31.70 0.87
C ALA A 232 13.05 32.29 2.29
N ALA A 233 13.10 31.43 3.30
CA ALA A 233 13.43 31.80 4.68
C ALA A 233 14.94 31.72 4.94
N LEU A 234 15.44 32.55 5.87
CA LEU A 234 16.85 32.59 6.29
C LEU A 234 16.98 32.22 7.77
N PHE A 235 18.02 31.47 8.11
CA PHE A 235 18.33 31.08 9.49
C PHE A 235 19.79 31.39 9.80
N ASP A 236 20.04 32.20 10.84
CA ASP A 236 21.39 32.64 11.21
C ASP A 236 22.02 31.70 12.25
N LEU A 237 22.94 30.86 11.81
CA LEU A 237 23.65 29.91 12.67
C LEU A 237 24.58 30.58 13.67
N LYS A 238 25.20 31.70 13.29
CA LYS A 238 26.14 32.42 14.16
C LYS A 238 25.40 33.12 15.28
N ALA A 239 24.26 33.74 14.98
CA ALA A 239 23.37 34.31 15.99
C ALA A 239 22.76 33.23 16.90
N SER A 240 22.72 31.98 16.44
CA SER A 240 22.29 30.81 17.24
C SER A 240 23.37 30.25 18.17
N GLY A 241 24.57 30.86 18.19
CA GLY A 241 25.67 30.46 19.06
C GLY A 241 26.56 29.35 18.52
N TYR A 242 26.48 29.01 17.22
CA TYR A 242 27.39 28.06 16.59
C TYR A 242 28.64 28.74 16.03
N GLU A 243 29.80 28.09 16.21
CA GLU A 243 31.10 28.50 15.68
C GLU A 243 31.48 27.69 14.42
N ASP A 244 31.44 26.35 14.48
CA ASP A 244 31.73 25.44 13.34
C ASP A 244 30.64 24.34 13.22
N PRO A 245 29.40 24.74 12.89
CA PRO A 245 28.27 23.83 12.86
C PRO A 245 28.34 22.85 11.70
N ILE A 246 27.91 21.61 11.96
CA ILE A 246 27.53 20.63 10.93
C ILE A 246 26.01 20.58 10.88
N LEU A 247 25.45 20.88 9.71
CA LEU A 247 24.02 20.76 9.47
C LEU A 247 23.63 19.29 9.26
N VAL A 248 22.55 18.90 9.90
CA VAL A 248 21.93 17.58 9.76
C VAL A 248 20.50 17.80 9.31
N SER A 249 20.14 17.25 8.15
CA SER A 249 18.79 17.38 7.59
C SER A 249 18.13 16.03 7.43
N GLN A 250 16.81 15.99 7.59
CA GLN A 250 16.01 14.80 7.35
C GLN A 250 14.66 15.16 6.75
N THR A 251 14.17 14.30 5.84
CA THR A 251 12.81 14.39 5.29
C THR A 251 12.02 13.14 5.69
N LYS A 252 10.79 13.32 6.16
CA LYS A 252 9.85 12.21 6.40
C LYS A 252 8.45 12.56 5.94
N GLY A 253 7.78 11.55 5.37
CA GLY A 253 6.33 11.55 5.24
C GLY A 253 5.68 10.99 6.50
N LEU A 254 4.55 11.56 6.90
CA LEU A 254 3.75 11.03 8.01
C LEU A 254 3.15 9.65 7.68
N GLY A 255 2.83 9.41 6.41
CA GLY A 255 2.31 8.12 5.95
C GLY A 255 0.84 7.86 6.33
N PRO A 256 0.41 6.58 6.38
CA PRO A 256 -1.00 6.20 6.51
C PRO A 256 -1.72 6.62 7.80
N LYS A 257 -1.02 7.15 8.81
CA LYS A 257 -1.64 7.70 10.03
C LYS A 257 -2.58 8.86 9.73
N LEU A 258 -2.24 9.69 8.73
CA LEU A 258 -3.09 10.80 8.28
C LEU A 258 -4.47 10.31 7.83
N GLN A 259 -4.53 9.17 7.15
CA GLN A 259 -5.79 8.60 6.65
C GLN A 259 -6.70 8.14 7.79
N VAL A 260 -6.13 7.60 8.86
CA VAL A 260 -6.90 7.24 10.06
C VAL A 260 -7.38 8.49 10.79
N ALA A 261 -6.54 9.53 10.87
CA ALA A 261 -6.93 10.83 11.40
C ALA A 261 -8.13 11.44 10.68
N GLN A 262 -8.13 11.38 9.34
CA GLN A 262 -9.25 11.83 8.50
C GLN A 262 -10.55 11.06 8.78
N VAL A 263 -10.46 9.73 8.89
CA VAL A 263 -11.62 8.88 9.24
C VAL A 263 -12.15 9.23 10.64
N CYS A 264 -11.27 9.53 11.59
CA CYS A 264 -11.63 9.96 12.94
C CYS A 264 -12.08 11.43 13.03
N LYS A 265 -11.87 12.22 11.96
CA LYS A 265 -12.00 13.69 11.95
C LYS A 265 -11.17 14.37 13.05
N ARG A 266 -9.97 13.84 13.32
CA ARG A 266 -9.03 14.37 14.30
C ARG A 266 -7.72 14.73 13.60
N HIS A 267 -7.38 16.02 13.57
CA HIS A 267 -6.21 16.53 12.86
C HIS A 267 -5.27 17.36 13.76
N ASP A 268 -5.70 17.62 14.99
CA ASP A 268 -5.06 18.45 16.01
C ASP A 268 -3.67 17.93 16.43
N THR A 269 -3.51 16.61 16.53
CA THR A 269 -2.26 15.98 17.01
C THR A 269 -1.32 15.56 15.89
N ILE A 270 -1.76 15.65 14.64
CA ILE A 270 -1.04 15.09 13.50
C ILE A 270 0.25 15.86 13.17
N GLY A 271 0.25 17.18 13.41
CA GLY A 271 1.46 17.98 13.31
C GLY A 271 2.56 17.51 14.25
N GLN A 272 2.20 17.12 15.47
CA GLN A 272 3.15 16.62 16.46
C GLN A 272 3.82 15.31 16.04
N ASP A 273 3.06 14.38 15.46
CA ASP A 273 3.63 13.13 14.93
C ASP A 273 4.70 13.39 13.86
N LEU A 274 4.41 14.31 12.93
CA LEU A 274 5.34 14.66 11.86
C LEU A 274 6.63 15.27 12.43
N VAL A 275 6.49 16.25 13.32
CA VAL A 275 7.63 16.93 13.94
C VAL A 275 8.46 15.95 14.76
N ALA A 276 7.82 15.12 15.60
CA ALA A 276 8.51 14.11 16.40
C ALA A 276 9.31 13.13 15.54
N MET A 277 8.74 12.65 14.42
CA MET A 277 9.46 11.76 13.49
C MET A 277 10.70 12.42 12.87
N CYS A 278 10.60 13.69 12.47
CA CYS A 278 11.73 14.39 11.85
C CYS A 278 12.81 14.76 12.88
N VAL A 279 12.39 15.32 14.01
CA VAL A 279 13.27 15.83 15.08
C VAL A 279 14.02 14.70 15.78
N ASN A 280 13.36 13.58 16.09
CA ASN A 280 14.03 12.48 16.77
C ASN A 280 15.12 11.83 15.87
N ASP A 281 14.93 11.82 14.54
CA ASP A 281 15.93 11.29 13.61
C ASP A 281 17.19 12.16 13.55
N ILE A 282 17.06 13.50 13.52
CA ILE A 282 18.23 14.39 13.55
C ILE A 282 18.91 14.37 14.93
N LEU A 283 18.14 14.20 16.00
CA LEU A 283 18.65 14.05 17.37
C LEU A 283 19.54 12.81 17.52
N ALA A 284 19.33 11.76 16.71
CA ALA A 284 20.20 10.59 16.68
C ALA A 284 21.63 10.88 16.21
N GLN A 285 21.84 11.99 15.52
CA GLN A 285 23.17 12.50 15.17
C GLN A 285 23.73 13.48 16.21
N GLY A 286 23.02 13.66 17.33
CA GLY A 286 23.29 14.69 18.34
C GLY A 286 22.99 16.11 17.89
N ALA A 287 22.23 16.27 16.80
CA ALA A 287 21.87 17.58 16.29
C ALA A 287 20.71 18.19 17.08
N GLU A 288 20.87 19.44 17.48
CA GLU A 288 19.80 20.27 17.99
C GLU A 288 18.89 20.72 16.83
N PRO A 289 17.57 20.51 16.92
CA PRO A 289 16.64 20.98 15.90
C PRO A 289 16.67 22.50 15.77
N LEU A 290 16.84 23.02 14.56
CA LEU A 290 16.84 24.45 14.29
C LEU A 290 15.52 24.90 13.69
N PHE A 291 15.10 24.24 12.61
CA PHE A 291 13.89 24.61 11.91
C PHE A 291 13.26 23.47 11.11
N LEU A 292 11.99 23.65 10.75
CA LEU A 292 11.20 22.70 9.98
C LEU A 292 10.34 23.39 8.91
N LEU A 293 10.29 22.78 7.72
CA LEU A 293 9.35 23.10 6.64
C LEU A 293 8.42 21.93 6.40
N THR A 294 7.21 22.20 5.93
CA THR A 294 6.27 21.13 5.55
C THR A 294 5.78 21.28 4.12
N HIS A 295 5.42 20.14 3.53
CA HIS A 295 4.73 20.06 2.26
C HIS A 295 3.46 19.24 2.46
N PHE A 296 2.32 19.83 2.09
CA PHE A 296 1.01 19.22 2.19
C PHE A 296 0.39 19.10 0.80
N THR A 297 0.09 17.87 0.39
CA THR A 297 -0.57 17.59 -0.89
C THR A 297 -1.97 17.06 -0.63
N CYS A 298 -2.99 17.59 -1.31
CA CYS A 298 -4.35 17.09 -1.19
C CYS A 298 -5.09 17.10 -2.52
N GLY A 299 -6.08 16.22 -2.67
CA GLY A 299 -6.98 16.23 -3.83
C GLY A 299 -7.95 17.40 -3.84
N LYS A 300 -8.55 17.72 -2.68
CA LYS A 300 -9.36 18.91 -2.46
C LYS A 300 -8.94 19.56 -1.16
N LEU A 301 -8.69 20.87 -1.20
CA LEU A 301 -8.28 21.60 -0.02
C LEU A 301 -9.46 21.86 0.92
N ASP A 302 -9.28 21.51 2.21
CA ASP A 302 -10.14 21.94 3.31
C ASP A 302 -9.35 22.94 4.18
N PRO A 303 -9.70 24.24 4.14
CA PRO A 303 -8.97 25.27 4.89
C PRO A 303 -8.96 25.05 6.40
N GLU A 304 -10.05 24.56 6.99
CA GLU A 304 -10.15 24.38 8.45
C GLU A 304 -9.23 23.27 8.94
N VAL A 305 -9.21 22.15 8.19
CA VAL A 305 -8.30 21.04 8.45
C VAL A 305 -6.85 21.47 8.27
N LEU A 306 -6.55 22.24 7.22
CA LEU A 306 -5.20 22.73 6.96
C LEU A 306 -4.71 23.63 8.11
N GLU A 307 -5.53 24.59 8.56
CA GLU A 307 -5.15 25.48 9.67
C GLU A 307 -4.94 24.71 10.97
N THR A 308 -5.80 23.73 11.28
CA THR A 308 -5.63 22.85 12.45
C THR A 308 -4.29 22.10 12.41
N ILE A 309 -3.94 21.54 11.25
CA ILE A 309 -2.66 20.83 11.07
C ILE A 309 -1.48 21.79 11.23
N LYS A 310 -1.55 22.98 10.63
CA LYS A 310 -0.49 24.00 10.73
C LYS A 310 -0.26 24.45 12.16
N GLU A 311 -1.32 24.72 12.92
CA GLU A 311 -1.24 25.08 14.34
C GLU A 311 -0.58 23.97 15.16
N GLY A 312 -0.98 22.71 14.92
CA GLY A 312 -0.36 21.55 15.55
C GLY A 312 1.13 21.40 15.22
N ILE A 313 1.55 21.67 13.98
CA ILE A 313 2.97 21.66 13.58
C ILE A 313 3.72 22.77 14.30
N ALA A 314 3.16 24.00 14.33
CA ALA A 314 3.81 25.14 14.95
C ALA A 314 4.01 24.94 16.46
N GLU A 315 3.00 24.41 17.16
CA GLU A 315 3.10 24.08 18.59
C GLU A 315 4.11 22.95 18.84
N ALA A 316 4.13 21.93 18.00
CA ALA A 316 5.12 20.86 18.12
C ALA A 316 6.55 21.35 17.86
N CYS A 317 6.77 22.25 16.89
CA CYS A 317 8.07 22.86 16.67
C CYS A 317 8.54 23.66 17.90
N ARG A 318 7.65 24.46 18.50
CA ARG A 318 7.93 25.16 19.78
C ARG A 318 8.33 24.19 20.87
N SER A 319 7.56 23.12 21.05
CA SER A 319 7.85 22.07 22.03
C SER A 319 9.16 21.32 21.76
N ALA A 320 9.58 21.21 20.49
CA ALA A 320 10.83 20.58 20.08
C ALA A 320 12.06 21.51 20.21
N GLY A 321 11.85 22.82 20.42
CA GLY A 321 12.91 23.83 20.42
C GLY A 321 13.32 24.32 19.03
N CYS A 322 12.49 24.17 17.99
CA CYS A 322 12.80 24.61 16.63
C CYS A 322 11.77 25.59 16.04
N ALA A 323 12.19 26.33 15.02
CA ALA A 323 11.33 27.25 14.28
C ALA A 323 10.53 26.54 13.18
N PHE A 324 9.24 26.84 13.07
CA PHE A 324 8.45 26.45 11.89
C PHE A 324 8.57 27.53 10.82
N LEU A 325 9.20 27.22 9.68
CA LEU A 325 9.46 28.22 8.64
C LEU A 325 8.37 28.35 7.57
N GLY A 326 7.48 27.36 7.49
CA GLY A 326 6.34 27.45 6.59
C GLY A 326 5.89 26.10 6.05
N ALA A 327 4.70 26.14 5.46
CA ALA A 327 4.08 25.02 4.77
C ALA A 327 3.86 25.40 3.30
N GLU A 328 4.28 24.52 2.41
CA GLU A 328 3.86 24.55 1.02
C GLU A 328 2.63 23.66 0.84
N VAL A 329 1.57 24.22 0.27
CA VAL A 329 0.31 23.51 0.04
C VAL A 329 0.10 23.34 -1.45
N THR A 330 -0.10 22.10 -1.87
CA THR A 330 -0.34 21.71 -3.25
C THR A 330 -1.69 21.03 -3.38
N GLU A 331 -2.62 21.67 -4.09
CA GLU A 331 -3.84 21.02 -4.55
C GLU A 331 -3.55 20.37 -5.92
N ALA A 332 -3.59 19.03 -5.97
CA ALA A 332 -3.15 18.25 -7.12
C ALA A 332 -4.29 17.36 -7.67
N ALA A 333 -4.65 17.59 -8.94
CA ALA A 333 -5.63 16.81 -9.69
C ALA A 333 -5.43 15.26 -9.72
N PRO A 334 -4.19 14.69 -9.69
CA PRO A 334 -4.02 13.24 -9.62
C PRO A 334 -4.33 12.63 -8.24
N CYS A 335 -4.55 13.45 -7.20
CA CYS A 335 -4.89 12.94 -5.87
C CYS A 335 -6.42 12.81 -5.73
N ALA A 336 -6.91 11.62 -5.41
CA ALA A 336 -8.34 11.39 -5.23
C ALA A 336 -8.94 12.33 -4.16
N PRO A 337 -10.21 12.76 -4.31
CA PRO A 337 -10.88 13.58 -3.30
C PRO A 337 -10.78 12.95 -1.90
N GLY A 338 -10.31 13.74 -0.92
CA GLY A 338 -10.10 13.28 0.46
C GLY A 338 -8.76 12.60 0.73
N ARG A 339 -7.96 12.27 -0.29
CA ARG A 339 -6.59 11.77 -0.08
C ARG A 339 -5.64 12.95 0.12
N CYS A 340 -4.93 12.92 1.24
CA CYS A 340 -3.90 13.89 1.58
C CYS A 340 -2.57 13.18 1.90
N ASP A 341 -1.47 13.88 1.70
CA ASP A 341 -0.15 13.51 2.16
C ASP A 341 0.51 14.71 2.84
N LEU A 342 1.31 14.42 3.87
CA LEU A 342 1.98 15.42 4.68
C LEU A 342 3.42 14.99 4.90
N ALA A 343 4.35 15.81 4.44
CA ALA A 343 5.78 15.62 4.61
C ALA A 343 6.40 16.78 5.37
N GLY A 344 7.46 16.49 6.10
CA GLY A 344 8.25 17.43 6.88
C GLY A 344 9.72 17.33 6.50
N PHE A 345 10.37 18.48 6.45
CA PHE A 345 11.80 18.63 6.24
C PHE A 345 12.38 19.38 7.44
N ALA A 346 13.16 18.69 8.26
CA ALA A 346 13.81 19.26 9.44
C ALA A 346 15.30 19.48 9.17
N VAL A 347 15.82 20.58 9.70
CA VAL A 347 17.25 20.87 9.77
C VAL A 347 17.64 21.11 11.22
N GLY A 348 18.68 20.43 11.66
CA GLY A 348 19.36 20.65 12.93
C GLY A 348 20.84 20.98 12.73
N ALA A 349 21.50 21.35 13.82
CA ALA A 349 22.94 21.58 13.84
C ALA A 349 23.60 20.92 15.04
N VAL A 350 24.87 20.57 14.87
CA VAL A 350 25.74 20.05 15.92
C VAL A 350 27.13 20.62 15.73
N GLU A 351 27.79 21.00 16.82
CA GLU A 351 29.17 21.47 16.73
C GLU A 351 30.12 20.36 16.30
N ARG A 352 31.14 20.72 15.51
CA ARG A 352 32.17 19.76 15.10
C ARG A 352 32.92 19.24 16.31
N GLY A 353 32.61 17.99 16.68
CA GLY A 353 33.21 17.30 17.84
C GLY A 353 32.22 17.01 18.99
N GLN A 354 31.02 17.61 18.97
CA GLN A 354 29.95 17.32 19.93
C GLN A 354 28.97 16.24 19.45
N ARG A 355 29.21 15.66 18.26
CA ARG A 355 28.47 14.48 17.83
C ARG A 355 28.73 13.34 18.82
N PRO A 356 27.72 12.51 19.13
CA PRO A 356 27.92 11.31 19.93
C PRO A 356 29.14 10.56 19.38
N PRO A 357 30.03 10.04 20.24
CA PRO A 357 31.27 9.41 19.83
C PRO A 357 31.05 8.21 18.88
N GLY A 358 29.80 7.76 18.78
CA GLY A 358 29.34 6.69 17.93
C GLY A 358 29.67 5.35 18.57
N LEU A 359 29.06 4.29 18.04
CA LEU A 359 29.24 2.94 18.56
C LEU A 359 30.60 2.33 18.26
N ARG A 360 31.54 3.12 17.70
CA ARG A 360 32.96 2.74 17.64
C ARG A 360 33.57 2.56 19.03
N ARG A 361 32.99 3.17 20.07
CA ARG A 361 33.38 3.02 21.48
C ARG A 361 32.43 2.12 22.27
N ALA A 362 31.48 1.48 21.60
CA ALA A 362 30.57 0.55 22.27
C ALA A 362 31.31 -0.75 22.55
N GLU A 363 31.10 -1.29 23.75
CA GLU A 363 31.79 -2.46 24.27
C GLU A 363 30.78 -3.49 24.76
N ASP A 364 31.24 -4.74 24.90
CA ASP A 364 30.45 -5.81 25.52
C ASP A 364 29.97 -5.38 26.91
N GLY A 365 28.68 -5.52 27.18
CA GLY A 365 28.09 -5.18 28.46
C GLY A 365 27.73 -3.70 28.67
N ASP A 366 27.90 -2.84 27.66
CA ASP A 366 27.28 -1.50 27.69
C ASP A 366 25.77 -1.60 27.88
N ALA A 367 25.21 -0.66 28.63
CA ALA A 367 23.80 -0.66 28.99
C ALA A 367 22.92 -0.11 27.86
N LEU A 368 21.74 -0.71 27.69
CA LEU A 368 20.67 -0.18 26.85
C LEU A 368 19.61 0.48 27.74
N LEU A 369 19.33 1.76 27.50
CA LEU A 369 18.24 2.49 28.15
C LEU A 369 17.11 2.70 27.14
N GLY A 370 15.87 2.37 27.52
CA GLY A 370 14.69 2.56 26.68
C GLY A 370 13.84 3.73 27.15
N LEU A 371 13.36 4.56 26.23
CA LEU A 371 12.45 5.67 26.53
C LEU A 371 11.00 5.29 26.23
N GLY A 372 10.10 5.49 27.20
CA GLY A 372 8.70 5.13 27.08
C GLY A 372 7.94 5.94 26.04
N CYS A 373 7.16 5.24 25.21
CA CYS A 373 6.28 5.83 24.20
C CYS A 373 5.09 4.92 23.87
N ALA A 374 3.88 5.47 24.00
CA ALA A 374 2.65 4.79 23.61
C ALA A 374 2.19 5.08 22.16
N SER A 375 2.85 6.02 21.47
CA SER A 375 2.44 6.41 20.12
C SER A 375 2.78 5.33 19.10
N ILE A 376 1.87 5.10 18.15
CA ILE A 376 2.15 4.27 16.97
C ILE A 376 2.71 5.20 15.88
N PRO A 377 3.88 4.88 15.29
CA PRO A 377 4.47 5.67 14.22
C PRO A 377 3.69 5.46 12.92
N GLY A 378 3.67 6.47 12.06
CA GLY A 378 2.89 6.43 10.82
C GLY A 378 3.28 5.30 9.85
N SER A 379 4.53 4.84 9.88
CA SER A 379 5.03 3.67 9.16
C SER A 379 4.24 2.38 9.48
N ALA A 380 3.82 2.20 10.72
CA ALA A 380 3.12 1.00 11.18
C ALA A 380 1.62 1.00 10.84
N PHE A 381 1.05 2.15 10.44
CA PHE A 381 -0.38 2.27 10.16
C PHE A 381 -0.85 1.46 8.94
N GLY A 382 0.06 1.05 8.06
CA GLY A 382 -0.26 0.10 7.00
C GLY A 382 -0.75 -1.25 7.54
N VAL A 383 -0.22 -1.71 8.68
CA VAL A 383 -0.65 -2.95 9.36
C VAL A 383 -1.88 -2.67 10.21
N VAL A 384 -1.90 -1.57 10.97
CA VAL A 384 -3.07 -1.16 11.78
C VAL A 384 -4.34 -1.09 10.93
N ARG A 385 -4.27 -0.47 9.74
CA ARG A 385 -5.41 -0.40 8.81
C ARG A 385 -5.91 -1.78 8.38
N ARG A 386 -5.01 -2.74 8.13
CA ARG A 386 -5.41 -4.12 7.78
C ARG A 386 -6.10 -4.82 8.96
N ILE A 387 -5.59 -4.65 10.16
CA ILE A 387 -6.20 -5.19 11.39
C ILE A 387 -7.61 -4.61 11.57
N LEU A 388 -7.78 -3.29 11.42
CA LEU A 388 -9.09 -2.63 11.53
C LEU A 388 -10.10 -3.10 10.46
N LEU A 389 -9.65 -3.51 9.27
CA LEU A 389 -10.54 -4.04 8.22
C LEU A 389 -11.05 -5.45 8.54
N THR A 390 -10.29 -6.23 9.30
CA THR A 390 -10.66 -7.60 9.70
C THR A 390 -11.27 -7.68 11.10
N SER A 391 -11.05 -6.65 11.93
CA SER A 391 -11.59 -6.53 13.28
C SER A 391 -13.08 -6.17 13.27
N SER A 392 -13.76 -6.51 14.37
CA SER A 392 -15.13 -6.03 14.64
C SER A 392 -15.16 -4.61 15.22
N LEU A 393 -14.01 -4.05 15.60
CA LEU A 393 -13.90 -2.71 16.17
C LEU A 393 -13.62 -1.66 15.09
N HIS A 394 -14.23 -0.49 15.25
CA HIS A 394 -14.00 0.68 14.42
C HIS A 394 -13.32 1.79 15.23
N CYS A 395 -12.85 2.84 14.57
CA CYS A 395 -12.19 3.96 15.25
C CYS A 395 -13.11 4.64 16.29
N SER A 396 -14.43 4.62 16.08
CA SER A 396 -15.43 5.15 17.01
C SER A 396 -15.81 4.17 18.14
N SER A 397 -15.34 2.93 18.10
CA SER A 397 -15.60 1.94 19.16
C SER A 397 -14.84 2.33 20.43
N PRO A 398 -15.33 1.94 21.62
CA PRO A 398 -14.57 2.10 22.87
C PRO A 398 -13.19 1.45 22.76
N ALA A 399 -12.16 2.11 23.26
CA ALA A 399 -10.82 1.55 23.24
C ALA A 399 -10.73 0.33 24.16
N PRO A 400 -10.10 -0.77 23.71
CA PRO A 400 -9.82 -1.93 24.55
C PRO A 400 -8.96 -1.55 25.77
N GLY A 401 -9.38 -1.94 26.98
CA GLY A 401 -8.60 -1.77 28.22
C GLY A 401 -8.77 -0.42 28.93
N THR A 402 -9.35 0.59 28.27
CA THR A 402 -9.55 1.90 28.91
C THR A 402 -10.90 1.98 29.63
N CYS A 403 -10.88 2.44 30.88
CA CYS A 403 -12.08 2.87 31.61
C CYS A 403 -12.36 4.34 31.28
N GLY A 404 -13.45 4.63 30.55
CA GLY A 404 -13.83 5.99 30.16
C GLY A 404 -14.19 6.07 28.68
N GLY A 405 -14.85 7.16 28.26
CA GLY A 405 -15.36 7.35 26.90
C GLY A 405 -14.31 7.49 25.79
N THR A 406 -13.07 7.04 26.02
CA THR A 406 -11.96 7.06 25.05
C THR A 406 -12.24 6.05 23.94
N THR A 407 -12.15 6.52 22.69
CA THR A 407 -12.35 5.68 21.51
C THR A 407 -11.05 5.03 21.06
N LEU A 408 -11.16 3.93 20.30
CA LEU A 408 -10.00 3.27 19.68
C LEU A 408 -9.21 4.25 18.79
N GLY A 409 -9.91 5.15 18.09
CA GLY A 409 -9.31 6.22 17.30
C GLY A 409 -8.43 7.14 18.15
N ASP A 410 -8.89 7.52 19.35
CA ASP A 410 -8.12 8.37 20.26
C ASP A 410 -6.82 7.70 20.71
N VAL A 411 -6.86 6.40 21.01
CA VAL A 411 -5.67 5.64 21.42
C VAL A 411 -4.71 5.45 20.24
N LEU A 412 -5.22 5.10 19.06
CA LEU A 412 -4.39 4.95 17.86
C LEU A 412 -3.71 6.27 17.46
N LEU A 413 -4.42 7.38 17.58
CA LEU A 413 -3.93 8.73 17.26
C LEU A 413 -3.19 9.41 18.43
N THR A 414 -2.74 8.64 19.42
CA THR A 414 -1.83 9.14 20.46
C THR A 414 -0.62 9.80 19.79
N PRO A 415 -0.31 11.07 20.11
CA PRO A 415 0.75 11.82 19.45
C PRO A 415 2.14 11.28 19.78
N GLY A 416 3.04 11.38 18.80
CA GLY A 416 4.46 11.10 18.94
C GLY A 416 5.13 11.92 20.04
N ARG A 417 6.04 11.28 20.78
CA ARG A 417 6.83 11.95 21.82
C ARG A 417 8.09 12.59 21.20
N MET A 418 8.35 13.85 21.55
CA MET A 418 9.57 14.56 21.20
C MET A 418 10.58 14.42 22.32
N PHE A 419 11.80 14.04 21.99
CA PHE A 419 12.85 13.82 22.99
C PHE A 419 13.92 14.92 23.02
N SER A 420 13.94 15.83 22.05
CA SER A 420 15.02 16.83 21.90
C SER A 420 15.25 17.70 23.13
N PRO A 421 14.25 18.34 23.78
CA PRO A 421 14.53 19.25 24.87
C PRO A 421 15.11 18.53 26.09
N ALA A 422 14.63 17.32 26.34
CA ALA A 422 15.03 16.52 27.49
C ALA A 422 16.38 15.83 27.30
N LEU A 423 16.69 15.38 26.08
CA LEU A 423 17.89 14.59 25.82
C LEU A 423 19.07 15.40 25.34
N LEU A 424 18.90 16.59 24.75
CA LEU A 424 20.04 17.38 24.26
C LEU A 424 21.11 17.62 25.33
N PRO A 425 20.78 18.01 26.59
CA PRO A 425 21.78 18.15 27.64
C PRO A 425 22.49 16.83 27.96
N VAL A 426 21.74 15.72 27.98
CA VAL A 426 22.27 14.39 28.29
C VAL A 426 23.17 13.88 27.15
N LEU A 427 22.80 14.11 25.89
CA LEU A 427 23.59 13.75 24.71
C LEU A 427 24.90 14.54 24.67
N ARG A 428 24.86 15.83 25.03
CA ARG A 428 26.04 16.71 25.11
C ARG A 428 26.98 16.38 26.28
N SER A 429 26.53 15.62 27.29
CA SER A 429 27.40 15.18 28.40
C SER A 429 28.55 14.28 27.96
N GLY A 430 28.44 13.65 26.77
CA GLY A 430 29.42 12.68 26.27
C GLY A 430 29.28 11.27 26.85
N HIS A 431 28.33 11.04 27.77
CA HIS A 431 28.09 9.72 28.39
C HIS A 431 27.28 8.76 27.51
N ILE A 432 26.56 9.28 26.51
CA ILE A 432 25.75 8.50 25.58
C ILE A 432 26.61 8.13 24.37
N LYS A 433 26.76 6.83 24.11
CA LYS A 433 27.51 6.29 22.96
C LYS A 433 26.67 6.26 21.68
N GLY A 434 25.35 6.16 21.82
CA GLY A 434 24.41 6.18 20.70
C GLY A 434 22.95 6.38 21.12
N PHE A 435 22.13 6.86 20.19
CA PHE A 435 20.69 7.04 20.34
C PHE A 435 19.99 6.58 19.05
N ALA A 436 18.90 5.82 19.18
CA ALA A 436 18.10 5.38 18.03
C ALA A 436 16.61 5.49 18.31
N PRO A 437 15.87 6.28 17.50
CA PRO A 437 14.42 6.23 17.44
C PRO A 437 13.93 4.87 16.93
N THR A 438 12.79 4.42 17.43
CA THR A 438 12.16 3.13 17.09
C THR A 438 10.91 3.29 16.21
N ALA A 439 10.75 4.46 15.57
CA ALA A 439 9.61 4.74 14.69
C ALA A 439 9.54 3.81 13.45
N GLN A 440 10.58 3.04 13.16
CA GLN A 440 10.61 2.02 12.10
C GLN A 440 10.59 0.59 12.67
N GLY A 441 10.03 0.42 13.87
CA GLY A 441 10.07 -0.81 14.64
C GLY A 441 11.22 -0.84 15.64
N LEU A 442 11.06 -1.60 16.73
CA LEU A 442 12.07 -1.77 17.77
C LEU A 442 13.37 -2.33 17.20
N LEU A 443 13.30 -3.43 16.44
CA LEU A 443 14.48 -4.05 15.81
C LEU A 443 15.07 -3.15 14.72
N GLY A 444 14.22 -2.49 13.93
CA GLY A 444 14.63 -1.59 12.85
C GLY A 444 15.33 -0.32 13.33
N GLY A 445 15.03 0.16 14.55
CA GLY A 445 15.72 1.26 15.19
C GLY A 445 17.10 0.84 15.71
N ILE A 446 17.14 -0.22 16.51
CA ILE A 446 18.38 -0.72 17.14
C ILE A 446 19.41 -1.19 16.10
N SER A 447 18.97 -1.84 15.03
CA SER A 447 19.86 -2.29 13.95
C SER A 447 20.55 -1.16 13.19
N ARG A 448 19.93 0.03 13.09
CA ARG A 448 20.58 1.21 12.50
C ARG A 448 21.59 1.86 13.44
N LEU A 449 21.44 1.60 14.73
CA LEU A 449 22.40 2.00 15.74
C LEU A 449 23.63 1.09 15.59
N LEU A 450 23.48 -0.20 15.89
CA LEU A 450 24.57 -1.14 16.15
C LEU A 450 25.44 -1.44 14.90
N PRO A 451 26.79 -1.47 15.04
CA PRO A 451 27.67 -1.94 13.98
C PRO A 451 27.60 -3.47 13.84
N GLU A 452 28.07 -4.01 12.71
CA GLU A 452 27.98 -5.45 12.38
C GLU A 452 28.64 -6.39 13.40
N HIS A 453 29.59 -5.89 14.19
CA HIS A 453 30.34 -6.69 15.19
C HIS A 453 29.71 -6.66 16.59
N LEU A 454 28.58 -5.97 16.78
CA LEU A 454 27.87 -5.90 18.06
C LEU A 454 26.42 -6.37 17.89
N GLY A 455 25.91 -6.98 18.94
CA GLY A 455 24.50 -7.34 19.11
C GLY A 455 23.89 -6.65 20.32
N ALA A 456 22.61 -6.91 20.55
CA ALA A 456 21.88 -6.43 21.71
C ALA A 456 20.93 -7.51 22.22
N VAL A 457 20.86 -7.64 23.55
CA VAL A 457 19.86 -8.47 24.23
C VAL A 457 19.02 -7.56 25.11
N LEU A 458 17.72 -7.58 24.88
CA LEU A 458 16.71 -6.81 25.61
C LEU A 458 15.77 -7.77 26.34
N ASP A 459 15.27 -7.37 27.51
CA ASP A 459 14.23 -8.11 28.23
C ASP A 459 12.94 -7.30 28.27
N ALA A 460 11.90 -7.76 27.57
CA ALA A 460 10.62 -7.05 27.47
C ALA A 460 9.86 -6.93 28.79
N LEU A 461 10.22 -7.69 29.83
CA LEU A 461 9.63 -7.54 31.16
C LEU A 461 10.22 -6.36 31.94
N SER A 462 11.30 -5.74 31.44
CA SER A 462 11.97 -4.61 32.09
C SER A 462 11.32 -3.24 31.82
N TRP A 463 10.39 -3.15 30.86
CA TRP A 463 9.63 -1.93 30.59
C TRP A 463 8.13 -2.20 30.51
N LYS A 464 7.35 -1.11 30.63
CA LYS A 464 5.89 -1.20 30.48
C LYS A 464 5.52 -1.17 29.00
N VAL A 465 4.99 -2.27 28.48
CA VAL A 465 4.38 -2.33 27.14
C VAL A 465 2.95 -1.77 27.20
N PRO A 466 2.63 -0.70 26.45
CA PRO A 466 1.27 -0.14 26.42
C PRO A 466 0.23 -1.12 25.87
N GLU A 467 -0.98 -1.07 26.42
CA GLU A 467 -2.07 -2.04 26.13
C GLU A 467 -2.46 -2.11 24.66
N ILE A 468 -2.33 -0.99 23.94
CA ILE A 468 -2.61 -0.95 22.49
C ILE A 468 -1.74 -1.94 21.70
N PHE A 469 -0.49 -2.17 22.12
CA PHE A 469 0.37 -3.15 21.45
C PHE A 469 -0.04 -4.59 21.78
N GLY A 470 -0.49 -4.86 23.01
CA GLY A 470 -1.11 -6.15 23.36
C GLY A 470 -2.38 -6.42 22.55
N TRP A 471 -3.23 -5.40 22.39
CA TRP A 471 -4.41 -5.49 21.52
C TRP A 471 -4.04 -5.75 20.06
N LEU A 472 -3.09 -5.01 19.49
CA LEU A 472 -2.62 -5.21 18.11
C LEU A 472 -2.03 -6.62 17.89
N TYR A 473 -1.25 -7.10 18.86
CA TYR A 473 -0.68 -8.45 18.84
C TYR A 473 -1.77 -9.52 18.76
N LYS A 474 -2.79 -9.42 19.62
CA LYS A 474 -3.89 -10.39 19.69
C LYS A 474 -4.86 -10.27 18.50
N GLU A 475 -5.33 -9.08 18.20
CA GLU A 475 -6.33 -8.83 17.15
C GLU A 475 -5.74 -9.07 15.74
N GLY A 476 -4.47 -8.72 15.54
CA GLY A 476 -3.76 -8.96 14.29
C GLY A 476 -3.25 -10.39 14.12
N ASN A 477 -3.31 -11.22 15.17
CA ASN A 477 -2.68 -12.55 15.21
C ASN A 477 -1.22 -12.51 14.72
N LEU A 478 -0.47 -11.52 15.23
CA LEU A 478 0.92 -11.27 14.86
C LEU A 478 1.86 -12.09 15.74
N SER A 479 3.02 -12.47 15.22
CA SER A 479 4.10 -13.03 16.05
C SER A 479 4.82 -11.92 16.84
N ALA A 480 5.52 -12.28 17.91
CA ALA A 480 6.33 -11.32 18.67
C ALA A 480 7.43 -10.69 17.80
N GLU A 481 7.98 -11.45 16.84
CA GLU A 481 8.97 -10.95 15.88
C GLU A 481 8.35 -9.92 14.93
N GLU A 482 7.17 -10.21 14.35
CA GLU A 482 6.44 -9.26 13.49
C GLU A 482 6.09 -7.97 14.26
N MET A 483 5.74 -8.11 15.54
CA MET A 483 5.51 -6.97 16.43
C MET A 483 6.78 -6.13 16.60
N ALA A 484 7.91 -6.73 16.93
CA ALA A 484 9.18 -6.03 17.14
C ALA A 484 9.75 -5.40 15.86
N GLN A 485 9.49 -6.01 14.69
CA GLN A 485 9.88 -5.48 13.38
C GLN A 485 9.02 -4.29 12.97
N THR A 486 7.73 -4.29 13.30
CA THR A 486 6.77 -3.28 12.81
C THR A 486 6.54 -2.14 13.79
N PHE A 487 6.53 -2.44 15.09
CA PHE A 487 6.09 -1.53 16.15
C PHE A 487 7.22 -1.22 17.14
N PRO A 488 7.16 -0.07 17.82
CA PRO A 488 8.09 0.28 18.90
C PRO A 488 7.89 -0.54 20.19
N CYS A 489 6.76 -1.24 20.33
CA CYS A 489 6.44 -2.09 21.49
C CYS A 489 6.60 -1.37 22.85
N GLY A 490 6.28 -0.07 22.91
CA GLY A 490 6.34 0.74 24.13
C GLY A 490 7.60 1.57 24.32
N LEU A 491 8.62 1.39 23.47
CA LEU A 491 9.87 2.16 23.53
C LEU A 491 9.94 3.09 22.33
N GLY A 492 9.98 4.42 22.52
CA GLY A 492 10.08 5.41 21.43
C GLY A 492 11.52 5.68 20.96
N ALA A 493 12.51 5.38 21.81
CA ALA A 493 13.92 5.40 21.46
C ALA A 493 14.74 4.52 22.41
N VAL A 494 15.93 4.14 21.97
CA VAL A 494 16.92 3.38 22.76
C VAL A 494 18.25 4.13 22.78
N LEU A 495 18.90 4.18 23.94
CA LEU A 495 20.23 4.74 24.13
C LEU A 495 21.22 3.66 24.51
N VAL A 496 22.45 3.77 23.98
CA VAL A 496 23.60 2.97 24.42
C VAL A 496 24.43 3.83 25.35
N VAL A 497 24.63 3.36 26.58
CA VAL A 497 25.32 4.09 27.64
C VAL A 497 26.42 3.22 28.21
N GLN A 498 27.54 3.85 28.57
CA GLN A 498 28.60 3.16 29.29
C GLN A 498 28.08 2.51 30.57
N LYS A 499 28.44 1.24 30.80
CA LYS A 499 27.95 0.42 31.91
C LYS A 499 28.05 1.11 33.28
N GLU A 500 29.17 1.75 33.57
CA GLU A 500 29.42 2.40 34.87
C GLU A 500 28.54 3.64 35.10
N LEU A 501 28.08 4.28 34.02
CA LEU A 501 27.29 5.52 34.06
C LEU A 501 25.79 5.27 33.85
N ALA A 502 25.38 4.04 33.54
CA ALA A 502 24.03 3.69 33.16
C ALA A 502 22.98 4.18 34.18
N GLN A 503 23.22 3.94 35.48
CA GLN A 503 22.27 4.32 36.53
C GLN A 503 22.15 5.84 36.70
N HIS A 504 23.26 6.56 36.55
CA HIS A 504 23.27 8.02 36.66
C HIS A 504 22.53 8.67 35.49
N VAL A 505 22.83 8.23 34.26
CA VAL A 505 22.15 8.71 33.05
C VAL A 505 20.66 8.37 33.08
N LEU A 506 20.30 7.18 33.56
CA LEU A 506 18.89 6.78 33.72
C LEU A 506 18.15 7.72 34.67
N GLN A 507 18.74 8.09 35.82
CA GLN A 507 18.15 9.03 36.76
C GLN A 507 17.96 10.43 36.17
N ASP A 508 18.93 10.91 35.39
CA ASP A 508 18.83 12.22 34.73
C ASP A 508 17.70 12.25 33.70
N ILE A 509 17.54 11.19 32.90
CA ILE A 509 16.45 11.04 31.94
C ILE A 509 15.09 10.95 32.67
N GLN A 510 15.02 10.17 33.76
CA GLN A 510 13.80 9.94 34.53
C GLN A 510 13.20 11.21 35.18
N ARG A 511 13.97 12.30 35.28
CA ARG A 511 13.45 13.60 35.72
C ARG A 511 12.49 14.24 34.73
N GLN A 512 12.55 13.85 33.44
CA GLN A 512 11.75 14.48 32.38
C GLN A 512 10.98 13.48 31.53
N GLN A 513 11.40 12.21 31.49
CA GLN A 513 10.84 11.18 30.60
C GLN A 513 10.69 9.85 31.34
N GLU A 514 9.76 9.01 30.92
CA GLU A 514 9.75 7.60 31.35
C GLU A 514 10.90 6.86 30.67
N ALA A 515 11.71 6.17 31.48
CA ALA A 515 12.83 5.39 30.96
C ALA A 515 13.16 4.20 31.87
N TRP A 516 13.74 3.16 31.26
CA TRP A 516 14.13 1.91 31.93
C TRP A 516 15.50 1.44 31.45
N LEU A 517 16.20 0.68 32.29
CA LEU A 517 17.32 -0.15 31.86
C LEU A 517 16.73 -1.41 31.21
N ILE A 518 16.86 -1.53 29.89
CA ILE A 518 16.13 -2.54 29.11
C ILE A 518 16.96 -3.72 28.65
N GLY A 519 18.28 -3.65 28.78
CA GLY A 519 19.17 -4.66 28.25
C GLY A 519 20.63 -4.24 28.19
N ARG A 520 21.38 -4.95 27.37
CA ARG A 520 22.82 -4.73 27.19
C ARG A 520 23.29 -5.03 25.77
N VAL A 521 24.40 -4.40 25.39
CA VAL A 521 25.17 -4.72 24.18
C VAL A 521 25.95 -6.02 24.43
N VAL A 522 26.04 -6.86 23.40
CA VAL A 522 26.78 -8.14 23.45
C VAL A 522 27.68 -8.30 22.22
N VAL A 523 28.81 -8.99 22.35
CA VAL A 523 29.62 -9.41 21.19
C VAL A 523 29.10 -10.75 20.64
N PRO A 524 28.74 -10.85 19.34
CA PRO A 524 28.19 -12.08 18.80
C PRO A 524 29.21 -13.21 18.69
N CYS A 525 28.83 -14.42 19.14
CA CYS A 525 29.56 -15.65 18.87
C CYS A 525 29.11 -16.23 17.51
N HIS A 526 29.87 -15.97 16.44
CA HIS A 526 29.74 -16.49 15.06
C HIS A 526 28.89 -15.69 14.03
N THR A 527 29.43 -15.64 12.81
CA THR A 527 29.09 -14.72 11.69
C THR A 527 27.78 -15.03 10.94
N ALA A 528 27.11 -13.94 10.55
CA ALA A 528 26.03 -13.77 9.55
C ALA A 528 24.59 -13.65 10.10
N GLY A 529 24.24 -12.47 10.64
CA GLY A 529 22.86 -12.05 10.92
C GLY A 529 22.81 -10.79 11.81
N SER A 530 21.68 -10.05 11.84
CA SER A 530 21.49 -8.97 12.83
C SER A 530 21.24 -9.59 14.21
N HIS A 531 22.20 -9.46 15.13
CA HIS A 531 22.21 -10.09 16.45
C HIS A 531 21.41 -9.31 17.50
N ILE A 532 20.12 -9.08 17.26
CA ILE A 532 19.24 -8.38 18.22
C ILE A 532 18.19 -9.38 18.73
N GLU A 533 18.22 -9.65 20.03
CA GLU A 533 17.28 -10.53 20.71
C GLU A 533 16.41 -9.73 21.69
N VAL A 534 15.10 -9.95 21.64
CA VAL A 534 14.14 -9.37 22.59
C VAL A 534 13.49 -10.52 23.34
N GLU A 535 14.04 -10.84 24.50
CA GLU A 535 13.55 -11.87 25.40
C GLU A 535 12.17 -11.46 25.95
N ASN A 536 11.33 -12.46 26.22
CA ASN A 536 10.03 -12.32 26.90
C ASN A 536 9.01 -11.38 26.22
N LEU A 537 9.22 -10.98 24.96
CA LEU A 537 8.31 -10.03 24.29
C LEU A 537 6.88 -10.56 24.13
N ALA A 538 6.73 -11.84 23.79
CA ALA A 538 5.41 -12.48 23.69
C ALA A 538 4.67 -12.45 25.03
N GLU A 539 5.38 -12.70 26.13
CA GLU A 539 4.82 -12.66 27.48
C GLU A 539 4.43 -11.24 27.87
N ALA A 540 5.32 -10.25 27.68
CA ALA A 540 5.03 -8.85 27.96
C ALA A 540 3.82 -8.34 27.17
N LEU A 541 3.70 -8.72 25.88
CA LEU A 541 2.53 -8.37 25.05
C LEU A 541 1.24 -9.02 25.56
N GLN A 542 1.29 -10.29 25.99
CA GLN A 542 0.15 -10.98 26.59
C GLN A 542 -0.28 -10.36 27.92
N LEU A 543 0.68 -9.99 28.77
CA LEU A 543 0.41 -9.30 30.03
C LEU A 543 -0.19 -7.91 29.81
N SER A 544 0.18 -7.23 28.72
CA SER A 544 -0.40 -5.95 28.32
C SER A 544 -1.77 -6.07 27.66
N CYS A 545 -2.26 -7.28 27.36
CA CYS A 545 -3.54 -7.43 26.68
C CYS A 545 -4.69 -6.96 27.59
N PRO A 546 -5.60 -6.13 27.06
CA PRO A 546 -6.72 -5.64 27.84
C PRO A 546 -7.61 -6.81 28.27
N GLN A 547 -7.88 -6.91 29.57
CA GLN A 547 -8.80 -7.93 30.10
C GLN A 547 -10.22 -7.62 29.60
N GLN A 548 -10.85 -8.59 28.95
CA GLN A 548 -12.25 -8.44 28.55
C GLN A 548 -13.13 -8.35 29.81
N PRO A 549 -14.21 -7.55 29.81
CA PRO A 549 -15.28 -7.74 30.78
C PRO A 549 -15.78 -9.17 30.64
N GLN A 550 -15.63 -9.97 31.69
CA GLN A 550 -16.03 -11.38 31.70
C GLN A 550 -17.53 -11.50 31.39
N GLY A 551 -17.84 -12.04 30.22
CA GLY A 551 -19.08 -12.78 30.00
C GLY A 551 -18.72 -14.27 30.04
N ASP A 552 -19.34 -15.00 30.95
CA ASP A 552 -19.17 -16.44 31.15
C ASP A 552 -19.15 -17.24 29.83
N SER A 553 -18.09 -18.01 29.60
CA SER A 553 -18.19 -19.44 29.26
C SER A 553 -16.81 -20.05 28.96
N SER A 554 -16.63 -21.24 29.52
CA SER A 554 -15.55 -22.19 29.31
C SER A 554 -15.40 -22.62 27.84
N THR A 555 -14.16 -22.81 27.37
CA THR A 555 -13.72 -24.09 26.77
C THR A 555 -12.23 -24.11 26.39
N GLU A 556 -11.73 -25.34 26.36
CA GLU A 556 -10.34 -25.81 26.34
C GLU A 556 -9.53 -25.54 25.05
N SER A 557 -8.21 -25.49 25.28
CA SER A 557 -7.05 -25.76 24.40
C SER A 557 -7.30 -26.33 22.99
N GLN A 558 -6.69 -25.69 21.98
CA GLN A 558 -6.57 -26.22 20.61
C GLN A 558 -5.13 -26.70 20.28
N PRO A 559 -4.96 -27.80 19.51
CA PRO A 559 -3.67 -28.29 19.04
C PRO A 559 -3.28 -27.80 17.63
N GLN A 560 -1.99 -27.97 17.31
CA GLN A 560 -1.18 -27.46 16.19
C GLN A 560 -1.81 -27.50 14.77
N ALA A 561 -1.55 -26.44 14.01
CA ALA A 561 -2.16 -26.12 12.71
C ALA A 561 -1.58 -26.90 11.51
N GLY A 562 -2.44 -27.63 10.79
CA GLY A 562 -2.21 -28.06 9.42
C GLY A 562 -2.41 -26.91 8.42
N ARG A 563 -1.70 -26.94 7.27
CA ARG A 563 -1.82 -25.94 6.18
C ARG A 563 -3.29 -25.65 5.86
N ARG A 564 -3.69 -24.38 6.04
CA ARG A 564 -5.08 -23.93 5.94
C ARG A 564 -5.53 -23.93 4.48
N LYS A 565 -6.42 -24.85 4.11
CA LYS A 565 -7.02 -24.90 2.75
C LYS A 565 -7.85 -23.65 2.46
N VAL A 566 -7.71 -23.10 1.25
CA VAL A 566 -8.49 -21.97 0.76
C VAL A 566 -9.94 -22.39 0.59
N LYS A 567 -10.87 -21.61 1.17
CA LYS A 567 -12.31 -21.86 1.06
C LYS A 567 -12.82 -21.31 -0.26
N VAL A 568 -13.38 -22.18 -1.10
CA VAL A 568 -13.87 -21.83 -2.44
C VAL A 568 -15.38 -22.03 -2.53
N ALA A 569 -16.08 -21.02 -3.05
CA ALA A 569 -17.49 -21.13 -3.41
C ALA A 569 -17.62 -21.21 -4.94
N VAL A 570 -18.52 -22.06 -5.43
CA VAL A 570 -18.73 -22.29 -6.87
C VAL A 570 -20.10 -21.75 -7.26
N LEU A 571 -20.16 -20.94 -8.32
CA LEU A 571 -21.41 -20.44 -8.90
C LEU A 571 -21.69 -21.18 -10.21
N VAL A 572 -22.89 -21.76 -10.35
CA VAL A 572 -23.33 -22.47 -11.57
C VAL A 572 -24.56 -21.80 -12.18
N SER A 573 -24.57 -21.68 -13.51
CA SER A 573 -25.64 -21.05 -14.27
C SER A 573 -26.45 -22.02 -15.17
N GLY A 574 -26.15 -23.32 -15.13
CA GLY A 574 -26.78 -24.36 -15.96
C GLY A 574 -26.12 -25.72 -15.81
N ALA A 575 -26.47 -26.67 -16.70
CA ALA A 575 -25.90 -28.01 -16.72
C ALA A 575 -24.47 -27.98 -17.30
N GLY A 576 -23.48 -28.39 -16.52
CA GLY A 576 -22.05 -28.33 -16.85
C GLY A 576 -21.28 -29.52 -16.30
N ARG A 577 -20.33 -30.02 -17.08
CA ARG A 577 -19.56 -31.24 -16.74
C ARG A 577 -18.34 -30.99 -15.83
N ALA A 578 -18.05 -29.73 -15.48
CA ALA A 578 -16.83 -29.34 -14.77
C ALA A 578 -16.91 -29.52 -13.24
N LEU A 579 -18.11 -29.51 -12.64
CA LEU A 579 -18.27 -29.60 -11.19
C LEU A 579 -17.75 -30.93 -10.60
N PRO A 580 -18.03 -32.11 -11.19
CA PRO A 580 -17.46 -33.37 -10.70
C PRO A 580 -15.93 -33.38 -10.65
N ALA A 581 -15.26 -32.79 -11.65
CA ALA A 581 -13.81 -32.69 -11.69
C ALA A 581 -13.27 -31.75 -10.59
N LEU A 582 -13.93 -30.61 -10.35
CA LEU A 582 -13.60 -29.68 -9.26
C LEU A 582 -13.77 -30.32 -7.89
N ILE A 583 -14.84 -31.10 -7.68
CA ILE A 583 -15.08 -31.84 -6.44
C ILE A 583 -13.97 -32.88 -6.22
N GLY A 584 -13.64 -33.66 -7.26
CA GLY A 584 -12.58 -34.67 -7.19
C GLY A 584 -11.24 -34.05 -6.81
N SER A 585 -10.83 -32.99 -7.52
CA SER A 585 -9.57 -32.28 -7.23
C SER A 585 -9.54 -31.65 -5.84
N ALA A 586 -10.65 -31.10 -5.34
CA ALA A 586 -10.72 -30.53 -3.98
C ALA A 586 -10.63 -31.57 -2.85
N GLN A 587 -10.89 -32.85 -3.15
CA GLN A 587 -10.84 -33.96 -2.20
C GLN A 587 -9.47 -34.62 -2.11
N GLU A 588 -8.56 -34.34 -3.05
CA GLU A 588 -7.20 -34.89 -3.04
C GLU A 588 -6.40 -34.41 -1.81
N ARG A 589 -5.54 -35.30 -1.27
CA ARG A 589 -4.74 -35.01 -0.06
C ARG A 589 -3.78 -33.82 -0.23
N GLY A 590 -3.34 -33.55 -1.46
CA GLY A 590 -2.48 -32.41 -1.80
C GLY A 590 -3.23 -31.12 -2.15
N SER A 591 -4.56 -31.13 -2.16
CA SER A 591 -5.33 -29.98 -2.63
C SER A 591 -5.32 -28.82 -1.64
N SER A 592 -4.89 -27.66 -2.13
CA SER A 592 -4.87 -26.37 -1.43
C SER A 592 -6.27 -25.74 -1.32
N ALA A 593 -7.28 -26.30 -1.99
CA ALA A 593 -8.64 -25.76 -2.04
C ALA A 593 -9.63 -26.68 -1.33
N ARG A 594 -10.63 -26.08 -0.68
CA ARG A 594 -11.80 -26.75 -0.11
C ARG A 594 -13.05 -26.07 -0.63
N LEU A 595 -13.90 -26.83 -1.34
CA LEU A 595 -15.22 -26.35 -1.74
C LEU A 595 -16.11 -26.25 -0.49
N VAL A 596 -16.65 -25.06 -0.22
CA VAL A 596 -17.48 -24.78 0.96
C VAL A 596 -18.92 -24.45 0.63
N LEU A 597 -19.22 -24.09 -0.62
CA LEU A 597 -20.56 -23.70 -1.03
C LEU A 597 -20.73 -23.82 -2.55
N LEU A 598 -21.86 -24.36 -2.99
CA LEU A 598 -22.32 -24.27 -4.38
C LEU A 598 -23.55 -23.37 -4.44
N ILE A 599 -23.54 -22.37 -5.31
CA ILE A 599 -24.66 -21.47 -5.57
C ILE A 599 -25.15 -21.72 -6.99
N SER A 600 -26.46 -21.95 -7.16
CA SER A 600 -27.09 -22.03 -8.48
C SER A 600 -28.11 -20.92 -8.65
N ASN A 601 -28.23 -20.40 -9.86
CA ASN A 601 -29.31 -19.49 -10.21
C ASN A 601 -30.62 -20.18 -10.61
N ARG A 602 -30.57 -21.48 -10.89
CA ARG A 602 -31.72 -22.30 -11.30
C ARG A 602 -31.95 -23.42 -10.28
N PRO A 603 -33.20 -23.64 -9.84
CA PRO A 603 -33.52 -24.81 -9.04
C PRO A 603 -33.41 -26.10 -9.88
N GLY A 604 -33.14 -27.23 -9.23
CA GLY A 604 -33.22 -28.56 -9.86
C GLY A 604 -32.06 -28.96 -10.79
N VAL A 605 -31.02 -28.13 -10.95
CA VAL A 605 -29.87 -28.46 -11.82
C VAL A 605 -29.11 -29.69 -11.29
N PRO A 606 -28.61 -30.60 -12.17
CA PRO A 606 -27.87 -31.81 -11.77
C PRO A 606 -26.68 -31.54 -10.83
N GLU A 607 -26.06 -30.39 -10.96
CA GLU A 607 -24.90 -29.92 -10.21
C GLU A 607 -25.20 -29.74 -8.73
N LEU A 608 -26.40 -29.27 -8.38
CA LEU A 608 -26.84 -29.16 -6.99
C LEU A 608 -26.94 -30.54 -6.33
N ARG A 609 -27.44 -31.54 -7.07
CA ARG A 609 -27.49 -32.93 -6.61
C ARG A 609 -26.10 -33.53 -6.47
N CYS A 610 -25.19 -33.20 -7.39
CA CYS A 610 -23.79 -33.64 -7.34
C CYS A 610 -23.05 -33.07 -6.12
N ALA A 611 -23.16 -31.76 -5.86
CA ALA A 611 -22.56 -31.13 -4.67
C ALA A 611 -23.17 -31.63 -3.35
N ALA A 612 -24.49 -31.83 -3.30
CA ALA A 612 -25.14 -32.40 -2.13
C ALA A 612 -24.63 -33.82 -1.81
N ARG A 613 -24.42 -34.67 -2.82
CA ARG A 613 -23.80 -35.99 -2.66
C ARG A 613 -22.36 -35.94 -2.17
N ALA A 614 -21.63 -34.87 -2.50
CA ALA A 614 -20.26 -34.63 -2.04
C ALA A 614 -20.18 -33.92 -0.68
N GLY A 615 -21.31 -33.70 0.02
CA GLY A 615 -21.36 -33.05 1.33
C GLY A 615 -21.09 -31.54 1.29
N ILE A 616 -21.21 -30.90 0.12
CA ILE A 616 -20.99 -29.46 -0.05
C ILE A 616 -22.34 -28.74 0.10
N PRO A 617 -22.46 -27.75 1.00
CA PRO A 617 -23.67 -26.94 1.14
C PRO A 617 -24.10 -26.31 -0.19
N THR A 618 -25.40 -26.30 -0.45
CA THR A 618 -25.97 -25.72 -1.69
C THR A 618 -26.94 -24.58 -1.38
N ARG A 619 -26.97 -23.57 -2.24
CA ARG A 619 -27.98 -22.48 -2.20
C ARG A 619 -28.50 -22.19 -3.60
N VAL A 620 -29.81 -21.96 -3.70
CA VAL A 620 -30.43 -21.43 -4.91
C VAL A 620 -30.70 -19.95 -4.72
N ARG A 621 -30.20 -19.11 -5.62
CA ARG A 621 -30.42 -17.67 -5.65
C ARG A 621 -30.90 -17.28 -7.03
N THR A 622 -32.21 -17.16 -7.17
CA THR A 622 -32.85 -16.59 -8.36
C THR A 622 -32.48 -15.11 -8.45
N HIS A 623 -31.94 -14.70 -9.59
CA HIS A 623 -31.75 -13.30 -9.94
C HIS A 623 -32.89 -12.81 -10.82
#